data_AF-A0A8J4XZX2-F1
#
_entry.id   AF-A0A8J4XZX2-F1
#
_cell.length_a   1.000
_cell.length_b   1.000
_cell.length_c   1.000
_cell.angle_alpha   90.00
_cell.angle_beta   90.00
_cell.angle_gamma   90.00
#
_symmetry.space_group_name_H-M   'P 1'
#
loop_
_entity.id
_entity.type
_entity.pdbx_description
1 polymer ?
#
loop_
_entity_poly.entity_id
_entity_poly.type
_entity_poly.pdbx_seq_one_letter_code
_entity_poly.pdbx_strand_id
1 'polypeptide(L)'
;MFGYVAFIVLGLVTAWLPLLSLIFVARFCLGALDAFCCFSSLILLMEVLEPKRRTLAAFGIYTVWGVSVMLYGGLGYFIRDWRILQTAATLPGLLILPALWVIDESPLWLIVNGAPGKPSRCSAKGLAGTALIPS
;
A
#
# COMPACT_ATOMS: atom_id res chain seq x y z
N MET A 1 -7.14 4.97 -1.97
CA MET A 1 -6.64 5.54 -0.69
C MET A 1 -7.51 5.24 0.55
N PHE A 2 -8.83 5.30 0.46
CA PHE A 2 -9.75 5.11 1.61
C PHE A 2 -9.56 3.81 2.40
N GLY A 3 -9.25 2.70 1.72
CA GLY A 3 -9.00 1.41 2.37
C GLY A 3 -7.82 1.43 3.34
N TYR A 4 -6.75 2.17 3.01
CA TYR A 4 -5.55 2.27 3.85
C TYR A 4 -5.79 3.12 5.10
N VAL A 5 -6.56 4.21 4.97
CA VAL A 5 -6.98 5.02 6.13
C VAL A 5 -7.89 4.20 7.05
N ALA A 6 -8.85 3.47 6.49
CA ALA A 6 -9.74 2.59 7.26
C ALA A 6 -8.94 1.50 7.99
N PHE A 7 -7.91 0.93 7.36
CA PHE A 7 -7.02 -0.05 7.97
C PHE A 7 -6.25 0.53 9.18
N ILE A 8 -5.68 1.73 9.07
CA ILE A 8 -4.96 2.38 10.17
C ILE A 8 -5.91 2.69 11.33
N VAL A 9 -7.08 3.26 11.05
CA VAL A 9 -8.07 3.61 12.08
C VAL A 9 -8.55 2.35 12.80
N LEU A 10 -8.91 1.31 12.06
CA LEU A 10 -9.35 0.05 12.64
C LEU A 10 -8.23 -0.61 13.45
N GLY A 11 -6.99 -0.55 12.97
CA GLY A 11 -5.81 -1.04 13.66
C GLY A 11 -5.58 -0.34 14.99
N LEU A 12 -5.76 0.98 15.04
CA LEU A 12 -5.66 1.75 16.27
C LEU A 12 -6.79 1.41 17.25
N VAL A 13 -8.03 1.38 16.77
CA VAL A 13 -9.21 1.03 17.59
C VAL A 13 -9.04 -0.34 18.24
N THR A 14 -8.52 -1.32 17.49
CA THR A 14 -8.33 -2.69 17.99
C THR A 14 -7.35 -2.75 19.18
N ALA A 15 -6.38 -1.83 19.26
CA ALA A 15 -5.41 -1.79 20.35
C ALA A 15 -6.03 -1.37 21.70
N TRP A 16 -7.20 -0.71 21.68
CA TRP A 16 -7.87 -0.20 22.88
C TRP A 16 -9.11 -1.01 23.28
N LEU A 17 -9.50 -2.02 22.49
CA LEU A 17 -10.68 -2.84 22.79
C LEU A 17 -10.42 -3.73 24.04
N PRO A 18 -11.33 -3.73 25.04
CA PRO A 18 -11.24 -4.60 26.22
C PRO A 18 -11.96 -5.94 26.02
N LEU A 19 -12.90 -6.04 25.06
CA LEU A 19 -13.68 -7.25 24.79
C LEU A 19 -13.02 -8.14 23.74
N LEU A 20 -12.73 -9.38 24.10
CA LEU A 20 -12.08 -10.37 23.23
C LEU A 20 -12.87 -10.63 21.93
N SER A 21 -14.20 -10.72 22.01
CA SER A 21 -15.05 -10.96 20.84
C SER A 21 -14.95 -9.84 19.81
N LEU A 22 -14.90 -8.58 20.25
CA LEU A 22 -14.72 -7.43 19.37
C LEU A 22 -13.32 -7.41 18.74
N ILE A 23 -12.30 -7.87 19.46
CA ILE A 23 -10.95 -8.02 18.91
C ILE A 23 -10.95 -9.02 17.75
N PHE A 24 -11.61 -10.17 17.88
CA PHE A 24 -11.67 -11.16 16.79
C PHE A 24 -12.39 -10.62 15.55
N VAL A 25 -13.54 -9.94 15.73
CA VAL A 25 -14.27 -9.32 14.62
C VAL A 25 -13.42 -8.23 13.95
N ALA A 26 -12.79 -7.35 14.73
CA ALA A 26 -11.93 -6.31 14.21
C ALA A 26 -10.72 -6.89 13.45
N ARG A 27 -10.11 -7.98 13.94
CA ARG A 27 -9.00 -8.67 13.26
C ARG A 27 -9.42 -9.33 11.97
N PHE A 28 -10.62 -9.89 11.90
CA PHE A 28 -11.19 -10.40 10.66
C PHE A 28 -11.37 -9.28 9.62
N CYS A 29 -11.96 -8.15 10.03
CA CYS A 29 -12.10 -6.98 9.16
C CYS A 29 -10.75 -6.41 8.71
N LEU A 30 -9.75 -6.37 9.60
CA LEU A 30 -8.39 -5.94 9.26
C LEU A 30 -7.77 -6.85 8.19
N GLY A 31 -7.93 -8.16 8.30
CA GLY A 31 -7.43 -9.11 7.29
C GLY A 31 -8.10 -8.91 5.92
N ALA A 32 -9.41 -8.66 5.90
CA ALA A 32 -10.12 -8.37 4.65
C ALA A 32 -9.66 -7.06 4.00
N LEU A 33 -9.45 -6.01 4.80
CA LEU A 33 -8.95 -4.71 4.32
C LEU A 33 -7.51 -4.80 3.82
N ASP A 34 -6.65 -5.56 4.49
CA ASP A 34 -5.26 -5.78 4.07
C ASP A 34 -5.19 -6.47 2.69
N ALA A 35 -5.97 -7.54 2.50
CA ALA A 35 -6.06 -8.23 1.21
C ALA A 35 -6.50 -7.26 0.09
N PHE A 36 -7.54 -6.46 0.35
CA PHE A 36 -8.02 -5.46 -0.60
C PHE A 36 -6.96 -4.41 -0.96
N CYS A 37 -6.22 -3.92 0.03
CA CYS A 37 -5.13 -2.96 -0.18
C CYS A 37 -3.97 -3.58 -0.97
N CYS A 38 -3.61 -4.83 -0.69
CA CYS A 38 -2.59 -5.58 -1.42
C CYS A 38 -2.96 -5.72 -2.90
N PHE A 39 -4.18 -6.17 -3.21
CA PHE A 39 -4.64 -6.31 -4.60
C PHE A 39 -4.62 -4.97 -5.34
N SER A 40 -5.16 -3.92 -4.74
CA SER A 40 -5.20 -2.59 -5.36
C SER A 40 -3.79 -2.06 -5.66
N SER A 41 -2.84 -2.26 -4.74
CA SER A 41 -1.45 -1.82 -4.89
C SER A 41 -0.72 -2.58 -5.99
N LEU A 42 -0.96 -3.89 -6.10
CA LEU A 42 -0.37 -4.72 -7.15
C LEU A 42 -0.90 -4.33 -8.54
N ILE A 43 -2.18 -4.03 -8.66
CA ILE A 43 -2.76 -3.56 -9.93
C ILE A 43 -2.12 -2.23 -10.34
N LEU A 44 -2.09 -1.24 -9.43
CA LEU A 44 -1.42 0.05 -9.66
C LEU A 44 0.04 -0.11 -10.09
N LEU A 45 0.77 -1.02 -9.46
CA LEU A 45 2.17 -1.30 -9.82
C LEU A 45 2.28 -1.85 -11.25
N MET A 46 1.41 -2.78 -11.63
CA MET A 46 1.40 -3.37 -12.96
C MET A 46 0.98 -2.37 -14.04
N GLU A 47 0.15 -1.38 -13.69
CA GLU A 47 -0.25 -0.26 -14.54
C GLU A 47 0.89 0.73 -14.80
N VAL A 48 1.67 1.05 -13.77
CA VAL A 48 2.75 2.06 -13.84
C VAL A 48 4.03 1.49 -14.48
N LEU A 49 4.28 0.19 -14.34
CA LEU A 49 5.51 -0.44 -14.80
C LEU A 49 5.41 -1.04 -16.20
N GLU A 50 6.48 -0.82 -16.97
CA GLU A 50 6.73 -1.53 -18.22
C GLU A 50 6.78 -3.05 -17.98
N PRO A 51 6.26 -3.88 -18.91
CA PRO A 51 6.18 -5.33 -18.76
C PRO A 51 7.50 -6.01 -18.35
N LYS A 52 8.64 -5.47 -18.82
CA LYS A 52 9.98 -6.02 -18.57
C LYS A 52 10.46 -5.85 -17.12
N ARG A 53 9.93 -4.87 -16.37
CA ARG A 53 10.40 -4.53 -15.01
C ARG A 53 9.44 -4.98 -13.90
N ARG A 54 8.27 -5.51 -14.26
CA ARG A 54 7.21 -5.92 -13.32
C ARG A 54 7.69 -6.95 -12.29
N THR A 55 8.41 -7.97 -12.73
CA THR A 55 8.89 -9.07 -11.85
C THR A 55 9.91 -8.57 -10.83
N LEU A 56 10.83 -7.70 -11.26
CA LEU A 56 11.84 -7.11 -10.37
C LEU A 56 11.20 -6.20 -9.31
N ALA A 57 10.22 -5.39 -9.71
CA ALA A 57 9.51 -4.52 -8.78
C ALA A 57 8.65 -5.30 -7.77
N ALA A 58 7.94 -6.33 -8.23
CA ALA A 58 7.21 -7.22 -7.34
C ALA A 58 8.14 -7.89 -6.31
N PHE A 59 9.30 -8.38 -6.74
CA PHE A 59 10.31 -8.95 -5.84
C PHE A 59 10.77 -7.92 -4.79
N GLY A 60 11.03 -6.68 -5.21
CA GLY A 60 11.35 -5.57 -4.31
C GLY A 60 10.32 -5.37 -3.21
N ILE A 61 9.02 -5.35 -3.56
CA ILE A 61 7.93 -5.20 -2.60
C ILE A 61 7.89 -6.36 -1.59
N TYR A 62 8.00 -7.60 -2.07
CA TYR A 62 8.01 -8.76 -1.17
C TYR A 62 9.25 -8.77 -0.25
N THR A 63 10.39 -8.30 -0.73
CA THR A 63 11.62 -8.19 0.08
C THR A 63 11.43 -7.15 1.20
N VAL A 64 10.88 -5.99 0.87
CA VAL A 64 10.54 -4.94 1.86
C VAL A 64 9.53 -5.46 2.89
N TRP A 65 8.53 -6.23 2.45
CA TRP A 65 7.57 -6.86 3.34
C TRP A 65 8.24 -7.83 4.32
N GLY A 66 9.12 -8.71 3.82
CA GLY A 66 9.89 -9.63 4.66
C GLY A 66 10.73 -8.90 5.71
N VAL A 67 11.47 -7.86 5.30
CA VAL A 67 12.27 -7.03 6.23
C VAL A 67 11.38 -6.36 7.28
N SER A 68 10.20 -5.88 6.89
CA SER A 68 9.24 -5.25 7.81
C SER A 68 8.73 -6.24 8.86
N VAL A 69 8.43 -7.48 8.48
CA VAL A 69 8.01 -8.54 9.40
C VAL A 69 9.14 -8.93 10.35
N MET A 70 10.38 -9.03 9.86
CA MET A 70 11.55 -9.28 10.71
C MET A 70 11.76 -8.16 11.73
N LEU A 71 11.65 -6.91 11.31
CA LEU A 71 11.76 -5.75 12.19
C LEU A 71 10.63 -5.74 13.24
N TYR A 72 9.40 -6.05 12.84
CA TYR A 72 8.26 -6.17 13.75
C TYR A 72 8.49 -7.27 14.81
N GLY A 73 9.02 -8.42 14.39
CA GLY A 73 9.43 -9.49 15.32
C GLY A 73 10.52 -9.05 16.29
N GLY A 74 11.51 -8.29 15.81
CA GLY A 74 12.54 -7.66 16.65
C GLY A 74 11.94 -6.71 17.68
N LEU A 75 11.01 -5.85 17.30
CA LEU A 75 10.30 -4.96 18.23
C LEU A 75 9.48 -5.73 19.27
N GLY A 76 8.91 -6.88 18.89
CA GLY A 76 8.19 -7.77 19.81
C GLY A 76 9.08 -8.39 20.90
N TYR A 77 10.40 -8.46 20.68
CA TYR A 77 11.34 -8.87 21.73
C TYR A 77 11.51 -7.80 22.81
N PHE A 78 11.54 -6.52 22.41
CA PHE A 78 11.71 -5.40 23.34
C PHE A 78 10.40 -5.00 24.03
N ILE A 79 9.27 -5.05 23.33
CA ILE A 79 7.95 -4.63 23.83
C ILE A 79 7.07 -5.86 24.03
N ARG A 80 6.87 -6.25 25.31
CA ARG A 80 6.03 -7.40 25.68
C ARG A 80 4.52 -7.10 25.61
N ASP A 81 4.15 -5.83 25.77
CA ASP A 81 2.76 -5.39 25.68
C ASP A 81 2.30 -5.30 24.22
N TRP A 82 1.45 -6.26 23.82
CA TRP A 82 0.92 -6.34 22.45
C TRP A 82 0.16 -5.09 22.00
N ARG A 83 -0.45 -4.35 22.94
CA ARG A 83 -1.17 -3.08 22.65
C ARG A 83 -0.20 -1.96 22.25
N ILE A 84 0.92 -1.87 22.94
CA ILE A 84 1.97 -0.88 22.67
C ILE A 84 2.72 -1.27 21.39
N LEU A 85 2.97 -2.56 21.18
CA LEU A 85 3.58 -3.05 19.95
C LEU A 85 2.71 -2.72 18.71
N GLN A 86 1.39 -2.93 18.81
CA GLN A 86 0.46 -2.64 17.71
C GLN A 86 0.36 -1.14 17.40
N THR A 87 0.37 -0.28 18.42
CA THR A 87 0.37 1.18 18.23
C THR A 87 1.70 1.68 17.68
N ALA A 88 2.83 1.14 18.15
CA ALA A 88 4.15 1.44 17.62
C ALA A 88 4.29 1.08 16.13
N ALA A 89 3.67 -0.03 15.71
CA ALA A 89 3.69 -0.45 14.31
C ALA A 89 2.75 0.36 13.40
N THR A 90 1.73 1.01 13.95
CA THR A 90 0.84 1.89 13.16
C THR A 90 1.42 3.29 12.97
N LEU A 91 2.36 3.74 13.81
CA LEU A 91 3.10 5.01 13.66
C LEU A 91 3.78 5.19 12.28
N PRO A 92 4.61 4.24 11.78
CA PRO A 92 5.23 4.39 10.47
C PRO A 92 4.19 4.41 9.34
N GLY A 93 3.07 3.68 9.48
CA GLY A 93 1.97 3.72 8.52
C GLY A 93 1.29 5.10 8.45
N LEU A 94 1.16 5.78 9.59
CA LEU A 94 0.63 7.14 9.65
C LEU A 94 1.54 8.15 8.92
N LEU A 95 2.86 7.97 9.01
CA LEU A 95 3.84 8.86 8.38
C LEU A 95 3.82 8.76 6.84
N ILE A 96 3.39 7.61 6.30
CA ILE A 96 3.30 7.35 4.85
C ILE A 96 2.00 7.89 4.24
N LEU A 97 0.96 8.16 5.05
CA LEU A 97 -0.30 8.74 4.58
C LEU A 97 -0.16 10.03 3.74
N PRO A 98 0.60 11.06 4.17
CA PRO A 98 0.77 12.26 3.36
C PRO A 98 1.55 12.00 2.06
N ALA A 99 2.45 11.01 2.06
CA ALA A 99 3.19 10.62 0.85
C ALA A 99 2.28 9.95 -0.19
N LEU A 100 1.28 9.18 0.25
CA LEU A 100 0.27 8.60 -0.63
C LEU A 100 -0.59 9.66 -1.32
N TRP A 101 -0.84 10.79 -0.66
CA TRP A 101 -1.60 11.90 -1.23
C TRP A 101 -0.92 12.58 -2.43
N VAL A 102 0.40 12.40 -2.57
CA VAL A 102 1.19 12.94 -3.69
C VAL A 102 1.14 12.03 -4.92
N ILE A 103 0.73 10.77 -4.76
CA ILE A 103 0.52 9.82 -5.87
C ILE A 103 -0.93 9.93 -6.32
N ASP A 104 -1.18 10.61 -7.43
CA ASP A 104 -2.50 10.64 -8.08
C ASP A 104 -2.93 9.20 -8.44
N GLU A 105 -4.20 8.85 -8.14
CA GLU A 105 -4.73 7.51 -8.41
C GLU A 105 -4.73 7.20 -9.93
N SER A 106 -4.24 6.00 -10.28
CA SER A 106 -4.14 5.35 -11.60
C SER A 106 -4.02 6.26 -12.85
N PRO A 107 -2.87 6.28 -13.55
CA PRO A 107 -2.74 6.98 -14.83
C PRO A 107 -3.65 6.39 -15.92
N LEU A 108 -4.06 5.11 -15.80
CA LEU A 108 -4.91 4.41 -16.75
C LEU A 108 -6.39 4.82 -16.62
N TRP A 109 -6.87 5.10 -15.40
CA TRP A 109 -8.21 5.65 -15.19
C TRP A 109 -8.38 7.00 -15.90
N LEU A 110 -7.34 7.84 -15.90
CA LEU A 110 -7.31 9.09 -16.67
C LEU A 110 -7.31 8.87 -18.19
N ILE A 111 -6.67 7.80 -18.68
CA ILE A 111 -6.61 7.48 -20.12
C ILE A 111 -7.95 6.89 -20.60
N VAL A 112 -8.58 6.02 -19.80
CA VAL A 112 -9.87 5.37 -20.15
C VAL A 112 -11.05 6.33 -20.01
N ASN A 113 -11.03 7.24 -19.02
CA ASN A 113 -12.09 8.25 -18.86
C ASN A 113 -11.91 9.50 -19.74
N GLY A 114 -10.92 9.51 -20.64
CA GLY A 114 -10.84 10.49 -21.71
C GLY A 114 -10.77 11.96 -21.26
N ALA A 115 -10.25 12.26 -20.06
CA ALA A 115 -10.20 13.62 -19.54
C ALA A 115 -9.27 14.50 -20.42
N PRO A 116 -9.82 15.45 -21.21
CA PRO A 116 -9.01 16.32 -22.04
C PRO A 116 -8.53 17.49 -21.17
N GLY A 117 -7.21 17.61 -20.94
CA GLY A 117 -6.65 18.92 -20.57
C GLY A 117 -5.70 19.01 -19.39
N LYS A 118 -5.11 17.92 -18.88
CA LYS A 118 -3.87 18.05 -18.07
C LYS A 118 -2.75 17.22 -18.70
N PRO A 119 -1.66 17.84 -19.19
CA PRO A 119 -0.47 17.11 -19.56
C PRO A 119 0.16 16.57 -18.28
N SER A 120 -0.22 15.36 -17.87
CA SER A 120 0.43 14.65 -16.79
C SER A 120 1.86 14.34 -17.24
N ARG A 121 2.82 14.86 -16.48
CA ARG A 121 4.27 14.80 -16.70
C ARG A 121 4.80 13.35 -16.90
N CYS A 122 4.00 12.35 -16.56
CA CYS A 122 4.26 10.92 -16.77
C CYS A 122 3.98 10.43 -18.20
N SER A 123 3.04 11.05 -18.93
CA SER A 123 2.71 10.62 -20.31
C SER A 123 3.87 10.86 -21.29
N ALA A 124 4.66 11.91 -21.06
CA ALA A 124 5.86 12.21 -21.84
C ALA A 124 6.99 11.17 -21.69
N LYS A 125 7.03 10.42 -20.58
CA LYS A 125 8.05 9.37 -20.35
C LYS A 125 7.64 8.01 -20.94
N GLY A 126 6.34 7.70 -20.99
CA GLY A 126 5.84 6.46 -21.60
C GLY A 126 5.93 6.46 -23.13
N LEU A 127 5.59 7.59 -23.77
CA LEU A 127 5.62 7.71 -25.25
C LEU A 127 7.04 7.79 -25.84
N ALA A 128 8.04 8.21 -25.06
CA ALA A 128 9.44 8.21 -25.50
C ALA A 128 10.06 6.80 -25.55
N GLY A 129 9.52 5.82 -24.81
CA GLY A 129 9.99 4.42 -24.82
C GLY A 129 9.37 3.58 -25.94
N THR A 130 8.13 3.87 -26.34
CA THR A 130 7.41 3.11 -27.37
C THR A 130 7.80 3.50 -28.81
N ALA A 131 8.47 4.65 -29.00
CA ALA A 131 8.96 5.10 -30.31
C ALA A 131 10.26 4.40 -30.77
N LEU A 132 10.81 3.47 -29.99
CA LEU A 132 12.05 2.74 -30.30
C LEU A 132 11.83 1.25 -30.60
N ILE A 133 10.61 0.82 -30.91
CA ILE A 133 10.35 -0.52 -31.46
C ILE A 133 10.11 -0.36 -32.97
N PRO A 134 11.15 -0.42 -33.82
CA PRO A 134 10.94 -0.60 -35.24
C PRO A 134 10.33 -1.99 -35.49
N SER A 135 9.36 -2.01 -36.39
CA SER A 135 8.70 -3.17 -37.00
C SER A 135 9.65 -4.27 -37.44
#